data_AF-A0A6P0Z7C2-F1
#
_entry.id   AF-A0A6P0Z7C2-F1
#
_cell.length_a   1.000
_cell.length_b   1.000
_cell.length_c   1.000
_cell.angle_alpha   90.00
_cell.angle_beta   90.00
_cell.angle_gamma   90.00
#
_symmetry.space_group_name_H-M   'P 1'
#
loop_
_entity.id
_entity.type
_entity.pdbx_description
1 polymer ?
#
loop_
_entity_poly.entity_id
_entity_poly.type
_entity_poly.pdbx_seq_one_letter_code
_entity_poly.pdbx_strand_id
1 'polypeptide(L)' 'QAGKFIGTIAKICGGGGGGRPNLAQAGGRDASKLPEALETAIADLKSSLG' A
#
# COMPACT_ATOMS: atom_id res chain seq x y z
N GLN A 1 2.04 -9.95 -5.27
CA GLN A 1 3.29 -9.98 -4.47
C GLN A 1 3.27 -8.81 -3.49
N ALA A 2 3.59 -9.03 -2.20
CA ALA A 2 3.44 -8.04 -1.13
C ALA A 2 4.16 -6.70 -1.42
N GLY A 3 5.39 -6.73 -1.94
CA GLY A 3 6.15 -5.52 -2.28
C GLY A 3 5.47 -4.65 -3.32
N LYS A 4 4.98 -5.25 -4.42
CA LYS A 4 4.26 -4.52 -5.47
C LYS A 4 2.94 -3.92 -4.94
N PHE A 5 2.22 -4.67 -4.11
CA PHE A 5 0.98 -4.21 -3.49
C PHE A 5 1.22 -2.98 -2.61
N ILE A 6 2.08 -3.09 -1.59
CA ILE A 6 2.30 -2.00 -0.63
C ILE A 6 2.97 -0.78 -1.28
N GLY A 7 3.81 -0.98 -2.30
CA GLY A 7 4.43 0.10 -3.06
C GLY A 7 3.44 0.93 -3.86
N THR A 8 2.35 0.34 -4.38
CA THR A 8 1.27 1.10 -5.03
C THR A 8 0.50 1.95 -4.02
N ILE A 9 0.13 1.37 -2.88
CA ILE A 9 -0.60 2.08 -1.82
C ILE A 9 0.22 3.26 -1.28
N ALA A 10 1.53 3.09 -1.09
CA ALA A 10 2.39 4.13 -0.54
C ALA A 10 2.47 5.41 -1.39
N LYS A 11 2.23 5.32 -2.70
CA LYS A 11 2.23 6.49 -3.59
C LYS A 11 1.11 7.47 -3.27
N ILE A 12 -0.01 7.00 -2.70
CA ILE A 12 -1.13 7.85 -2.25
C ILE A 12 -0.64 8.83 -1.18
N CYS A 13 0.25 8.37 -0.29
CA CYS A 13 0.89 9.20 0.73
C CYS A 13 2.18 9.90 0.22
N GLY A 14 2.40 9.99 -1.10
CA GLY A 14 3.64 10.57 -1.68
C GLY A 14 4.91 9.78 -1.33
N GLY A 15 4.76 8.47 -1.18
CA GLY A 15 5.75 7.57 -0.61
C GLY A 15 6.19 6.42 -1.52
N GLY A 16 6.88 5.46 -0.92
CA GLY A 16 7.37 4.26 -1.58
C GLY A 16 7.58 3.10 -0.60
N GLY A 17 7.75 1.90 -1.13
CA GLY A 17 7.97 0.71 -0.32
C GLY A 17 8.24 -0.52 -1.15
N GLY A 18 8.56 -1.61 -0.47
CA GLY A 18 8.95 -2.87 -1.08
C GLY A 18 9.19 -3.97 -0.06
N GLY A 19 9.59 -5.15 -0.55
CA GLY A 19 9.92 -6.28 0.30
C GLY A 19 9.91 -7.60 -0.45
N ARG A 20 9.93 -8.67 0.33
CA ARG A 20 9.86 -10.06 -0.12
C ARG A 20 8.46 -10.39 -0.65
N PRO A 21 8.30 -11.54 -1.32
CA PRO A 21 7.01 -11.94 -1.86
C PRO A 21 5.85 -11.95 -0.88
N ASN A 22 6.15 -12.35 0.37
CA ASN A 22 5.18 -12.57 1.45
C ASN A 22 5.24 -11.50 2.55
N LEU A 23 6.24 -10.61 2.52
CA LEU A 23 6.44 -9.60 3.56
C LEU A 23 7.02 -8.33 2.94
N ALA A 24 6.35 -7.21 3.12
CA ALA A 24 6.79 -5.92 2.62
C ALA A 24 6.36 -4.78 3.55
N GLN A 25 7.04 -3.64 3.40
CA GLN A 25 6.76 -2.42 4.16
C GLN A 25 6.89 -1.20 3.26
N ALA A 26 6.15 -0.14 3.59
CA ALA A 26 6.21 1.14 2.91
C ALA A 26 6.01 2.31 3.87
N GLY A 27 6.29 3.52 3.39
CA GLY A 27 6.00 4.77 4.09
C GLY A 27 5.80 5.92 3.11
N GLY A 28 5.33 7.06 3.61
CA GLY A 28 5.06 8.25 2.79
C GLY A 28 5.26 9.56 3.55
N ARG A 29 5.27 10.66 2.81
CA ARG A 29 5.53 12.02 3.32
C ARG A 29 4.26 12.76 3.72
N ASP A 30 3.13 12.42 3.10
CA ASP A 30 1.85 13.03 3.37
C ASP A 30 1.02 12.16 4.32
N ALA A 31 1.10 12.46 5.62
CA ALA A 31 0.34 11.75 6.65
C ALA A 31 -1.17 11.99 6.54
N SER A 32 -1.60 13.11 5.93
CA SER A 32 -3.03 13.42 5.79
C SER A 32 -3.76 12.47 4.84
N LYS A 33 -3.00 11.82 3.95
CA LYS A 33 -3.46 10.83 2.98
C LYS A 33 -3.54 9.39 3.50
N LEU A 34 -3.09 9.15 4.73
CA LEU A 34 -3.10 7.81 5.32
C LEU A 34 -4.50 7.16 5.35
N PRO A 35 -5.61 7.87 5.70
CA PRO A 35 -6.94 7.27 5.67
C PRO A 35 -7.34 6.77 4.27
N GLU A 36 -7.13 7.59 3.23
CA GLU A 36 -7.40 7.24 1.82
C GLU A 36 -6.57 6.03 1.36
N ALA A 37 -5.30 5.97 1.77
CA ALA A 37 -4.42 4.85 1.47
C ALA A 37 -4.89 3.54 2.12
N LEU A 38 -5.38 3.60 3.36
CA LEU A 38 -5.92 2.43 4.06
C LEU A 38 -7.22 1.93 3.43
N GLU A 39 -8.13 2.82 3.05
CA GLU A 39 -9.37 2.46 2.36
C GLU A 39 -9.09 1.78 1.01
N THR A 40 -8.18 2.37 0.22
CA THR A 40 -7.75 1.80 -1.06
C THR A 40 -7.10 0.44 -0.88
N ALA A 41 -6.22 0.28 0.12
CA ALA A 41 -5.57 -1.00 0.41
C ALA A 41 -6.58 -2.10 0.74
N ILE A 42 -7.62 -1.80 1.51
CA ILE A 42 -8.67 -2.76 1.85
C ILE A 42 -9.48 -3.15 0.59
N ALA A 43 -9.83 -2.18 -0.26
CA ALA A 43 -10.58 -2.44 -1.48
C ALA A 43 -9.80 -3.33 -2.46
N ASP A 44 -8.53 -2.98 -2.73
CA ASP A 44 -7.64 -3.72 -3.62
C ASP A 44 -7.38 -5.14 -3.10
N LEU A 45 -7.17 -5.29 -1.79
CA LEU A 45 -6.95 -6.59 -1.16
C LEU A 45 -8.19 -7.48 -1.30
N LYS A 46 -9.39 -6.96 -1.05
CA LYS A 46 -10.64 -7.70 -1.25
C LYS A 46 -10.82 -8.13 -2.70
N SER A 47 -10.54 -7.25 -3.67
CA SER A 47 -10.61 -7.59 -5.10
C SER A 47 -9.61 -8.66 -5.51
N SER A 48 -8.49 -8.80 -4.79
CA SER A 48 -7.45 -9.79 -5.09
C SER A 48 -7.68 -11.15 -4.43
N LEU A 49 -8.65 -11.25 -3.52
CA LEU A 49 -9.01 -12.46 -2.78
C LEU A 49 -10.29 -13.13 -3.31
N GLY A 50 -10.95 -12.53 -4.30
CA GLY A 50 -12.01 -13.17 -5.10
C GLY A 50 -11.44 -14.00 -6.23
#